data_AF-A0A267FWL1-F1
#
_entry.id   AF-A0A267FWL1-F1
#
_cell.length_a   1.000
_cell.length_b   1.000
_cell.length_c   1.000
_cell.angle_alpha   90.00
_cell.angle_beta   90.00
_cell.angle_gamma   90.00
#
_symmetry.space_group_name_H-M   'P 1'
#
loop_
_entity.id
_entity.type
_entity.pdbx_description
1 polymer ?
#
loop_
_entity_poly.entity_id
_entity_poly.type
_entity_poly.pdbx_seq_one_letter_code
_entity_poly.pdbx_strand_id
1 'polypeptide(L)'
;MMKGSNDRKNIYLYVPNLIDYARLLFLLAGLLLLPLSEAAFPLCYVASSLLDLVDGWAARRLKQTSSLGAWLDVICDNLGRACLWHLSGSRLGPLFVSVEWLAFAANQRRSVATASAAAAWKSNVQRQMPGWLSRLFDNGFYNPMGALAMAGLFGLPMAHFLLARAMLPGFILGCPALQWAALTALYTGRLLALAAELHCIWFVIDDLVTEDQQSP
;
A
#
# COMPACT_ATOMS: atom_id res chain seq x y z
N MET A 1 22.49 43.88 -7.58
CA MET A 1 23.44 42.83 -8.02
C MET A 1 22.69 41.50 -8.02
N MET A 2 23.00 40.63 -8.98
CA MET A 2 22.10 39.67 -9.61
C MET A 2 21.46 38.59 -8.73
N LYS A 3 20.22 38.25 -9.13
CA LYS A 3 19.39 37.12 -8.71
C LYS A 3 20.15 35.80 -8.97
N GLY A 4 20.76 35.21 -7.93
CA GLY A 4 21.30 33.85 -8.01
C GLY A 4 20.13 32.85 -8.05
N SER A 5 20.01 32.11 -9.15
CA SER A 5 19.00 31.07 -9.33
C SER A 5 19.05 30.08 -8.18
N ASN A 6 18.05 30.14 -7.31
CA ASN A 6 17.82 29.12 -6.29
C ASN A 6 17.54 27.81 -7.05
N ASP A 7 18.53 26.94 -7.12
CA ASP A 7 18.56 25.72 -7.90
C ASP A 7 17.55 24.73 -7.28
N ARG A 8 16.26 24.93 -7.60
CA ARG A 8 15.18 24.03 -7.22
C ARG A 8 15.44 22.73 -7.97
N LYS A 9 16.21 21.83 -7.36
CA LYS A 9 16.45 20.47 -7.87
C LYS A 9 15.13 19.91 -8.38
N ASN A 10 15.14 19.43 -9.61
CA ASN A 10 13.97 18.89 -10.27
C ASN A 10 13.38 17.76 -9.40
N ILE A 11 12.13 17.90 -8.95
CA ILE A 11 11.46 16.93 -8.08
C ILE A 11 11.41 15.55 -8.75
N TYR A 12 11.26 15.48 -10.07
CA TYR A 12 11.31 14.21 -10.82
C TYR A 12 12.63 13.44 -10.64
N LEU A 13 13.72 14.13 -10.26
CA LEU A 13 15.06 13.56 -10.09
C LEU A 13 15.49 13.48 -8.61
N TYR A 14 14.54 13.62 -7.67
CA TYR A 14 14.83 13.34 -6.27
C TYR A 14 15.22 11.87 -6.12
N VAL A 15 16.23 11.60 -5.29
CA VAL A 15 16.73 10.25 -5.04
C VAL A 15 15.61 9.27 -4.63
N PRO A 16 14.69 9.60 -3.70
CA PRO A 16 13.55 8.72 -3.40
C PRO A 16 12.68 8.43 -4.63
N ASN A 17 12.37 9.43 -5.46
CA ASN A 17 11.55 9.23 -6.66
C ASN A 17 12.24 8.35 -7.72
N LEU A 18 13.57 8.43 -7.83
CA LEU A 18 14.34 7.51 -8.69
C LEU A 18 14.28 6.08 -8.17
N ILE A 19 14.25 5.88 -6.85
CA ILE A 19 14.06 4.57 -6.22
C ILE A 19 12.63 4.07 -6.48
N ASP A 20 11.62 4.93 -6.40
CA ASP A 20 10.24 4.60 -6.76
C ASP A 20 10.10 4.15 -8.22
N TYR A 21 10.80 4.81 -9.14
CA TYR A 21 10.83 4.36 -10.54
C TYR A 21 11.50 2.99 -10.68
N ALA A 22 12.56 2.72 -9.92
CA ALA A 22 13.18 1.40 -9.88
C ALA A 22 12.22 0.34 -9.32
N ARG A 23 11.44 0.65 -8.27
CA ARG A 23 10.37 -0.23 -7.72
C ARG A 23 9.40 -0.65 -8.83
N LEU A 24 8.91 0.32 -9.61
CA LEU A 24 8.03 0.04 -10.75
C LEU A 24 8.69 -0.85 -11.81
N LEU A 25 9.97 -0.61 -12.13
CA LEU A 25 10.73 -1.45 -13.06
C LEU A 25 10.92 -2.88 -12.56
N PHE A 26 11.13 -3.09 -11.26
CA PHE A 26 11.18 -4.43 -10.67
C PHE A 26 9.86 -5.16 -10.84
N LEU A 27 8.73 -4.51 -10.55
CA LEU A 27 7.40 -5.11 -10.74
C LEU A 27 7.17 -5.50 -12.21
N LEU A 28 7.53 -4.64 -13.15
CA LEU A 28 7.43 -4.92 -14.58
C LEU A 28 8.36 -6.06 -15.01
N ALA A 29 9.62 -6.05 -14.58
CA ALA A 29 10.56 -7.12 -14.86
C ALA A 29 10.07 -8.47 -14.32
N GLY A 30 9.50 -8.49 -13.11
CA GLY A 30 8.90 -9.68 -12.52
C GLY A 30 7.80 -10.29 -13.41
N LEU A 31 6.95 -9.45 -14.02
CA LEU A 31 5.90 -9.90 -14.93
C LEU A 31 6.48 -10.44 -16.25
N LEU A 32 7.44 -9.72 -16.84
CA LEU A 32 8.06 -10.11 -18.10
C LEU A 32 8.88 -11.40 -18.00
N LEU A 33 9.47 -11.66 -16.84
CA LEU A 33 10.30 -12.84 -16.57
C LEU A 33 9.48 -14.02 -16.04
N LEU A 34 8.20 -13.84 -15.71
CA LEU A 34 7.32 -14.89 -15.19
C LEU A 34 7.26 -16.14 -16.11
N PRO A 35 7.20 -16.04 -17.45
CA PRO A 35 7.23 -17.21 -18.33
C PRO A 35 8.53 -18.02 -18.26
N LEU A 36 9.62 -17.41 -17.79
CA LEU A 36 10.93 -18.07 -17.64
C LEU A 36 11.09 -18.71 -16.25
N SER A 37 10.46 -18.13 -15.24
CA SER A 37 10.49 -18.65 -13.87
C SER A 37 9.31 -18.14 -13.05
N GLU A 38 8.56 -19.06 -12.44
CA GLU A 38 7.49 -18.74 -11.49
C GLU A 38 7.98 -17.95 -10.26
N ALA A 39 9.28 -18.06 -9.95
CA ALA A 39 9.91 -17.31 -8.87
C ALA A 39 10.23 -15.86 -9.24
N ALA A 40 10.20 -15.48 -10.52
CA ALA A 40 10.63 -14.15 -10.95
C ALA A 40 9.78 -13.04 -10.33
N PHE A 41 8.45 -13.13 -10.45
CA PHE A 41 7.56 -12.11 -9.91
C PHE A 41 7.66 -11.95 -8.37
N PRO A 42 7.54 -13.00 -7.53
CA PRO A 42 7.63 -12.82 -6.07
C PRO A 42 9.00 -12.31 -5.62
N LEU A 43 10.10 -12.69 -6.28
CA LEU A 43 11.44 -12.16 -5.96
C LEU A 43 11.56 -10.67 -6.32
N CYS A 44 11.09 -10.26 -7.49
CA CYS A 44 11.07 -8.86 -7.88
C CYS A 44 10.12 -8.02 -7.01
N TYR A 45 8.99 -8.58 -6.61
CA TYR A 45 8.08 -7.94 -5.65
C TYR A 45 8.77 -7.71 -4.31
N VAL A 46 9.44 -8.72 -3.74
CA VAL A 46 10.20 -8.57 -2.48
C VAL A 46 11.30 -7.52 -2.64
N ALA A 47 12.04 -7.53 -3.75
CA ALA A 47 13.04 -6.50 -4.03
C ALA A 47 12.43 -5.09 -4.08
N SER A 48 11.28 -4.93 -4.76
CA SER A 48 10.52 -3.69 -4.81
C SER A 48 10.04 -3.24 -3.41
N SER A 49 9.53 -4.15 -2.59
CA SER A 49 9.11 -3.86 -1.20
C SER A 49 10.28 -3.55 -0.26
N LEU A 50 11.49 -4.05 -0.52
CA LEU A 50 12.68 -3.66 0.23
C LEU A 50 13.15 -2.25 -0.14
N LEU A 51 13.03 -1.89 -1.42
CA LEU A 51 13.36 -0.54 -1.89
C LEU A 51 12.42 0.53 -1.33
N ASP A 52 11.18 0.18 -1.02
CA ASP A 52 10.23 1.04 -0.28
C ASP A 52 10.84 1.60 1.02
N LEU A 53 11.45 0.71 1.82
CA LEU A 53 12.10 1.13 3.06
C LEU A 53 13.26 2.11 2.79
N VAL A 54 13.94 1.96 1.66
CA VAL A 54 15.09 2.77 1.26
C VAL A 54 14.66 4.13 0.73
N ASP A 55 13.58 4.23 -0.05
CA ASP A 55 13.10 5.52 -0.55
C ASP A 55 12.63 6.42 0.60
N GLY A 56 11.87 5.89 1.57
CA GLY A 56 11.38 6.67 2.69
C GLY A 56 12.52 7.12 3.60
N TRP A 57 13.50 6.25 3.81
CA TRP A 57 14.74 6.60 4.50
C TRP A 57 15.51 7.69 3.77
N ALA A 58 15.70 7.57 2.46
CA ALA A 58 16.41 8.54 1.62
C ALA A 58 15.70 9.90 1.60
N ALA A 59 14.37 9.91 1.48
CA ALA A 59 13.55 11.12 1.50
C ALA A 59 13.76 11.92 2.80
N ARG A 60 13.76 11.23 3.95
CA ARG A 60 14.00 11.86 5.26
C ARG A 60 15.45 12.32 5.42
N ARG A 61 16.42 11.47 5.03
CA ARG A 61 17.85 11.75 5.21
C ARG A 61 18.34 12.90 4.31
N LEU A 62 17.84 12.96 3.08
CA LEU A 62 18.21 13.97 2.08
C LEU A 62 17.30 15.20 2.09
N LYS A 63 16.28 15.23 2.95
CA LYS A 63 15.22 16.28 2.98
C LYS A 63 14.55 16.45 1.60
N GLN A 64 14.28 15.33 0.94
CA GLN A 64 13.68 15.23 -0.41
C GLN A 64 12.24 14.66 -0.36
N THR A 65 11.50 14.90 0.72
CA THR A 65 10.08 14.52 0.81
C THR A 65 9.26 15.32 -0.21
N SER A 66 8.41 14.65 -0.99
CA SER A 66 7.56 15.29 -1.99
C SER A 66 6.20 14.60 -2.09
N SER A 67 5.16 15.33 -2.52
CA SER A 67 3.84 14.73 -2.78
C SER A 67 3.90 13.71 -3.92
N LEU A 68 4.79 13.88 -4.89
CA LEU A 68 5.02 12.92 -5.97
C LEU A 68 5.55 11.60 -5.40
N GLY A 69 6.60 11.62 -4.57
CA GLY A 69 7.15 10.41 -3.96
C GLY A 69 6.12 9.68 -3.09
N ALA A 70 5.40 10.41 -2.24
CA ALA A 70 4.32 9.82 -1.43
C ALA A 70 3.17 9.22 -2.26
N TRP A 71 2.96 9.71 -3.49
CA TRP A 71 1.97 9.17 -4.42
C TRP A 71 2.49 7.94 -5.15
N LEU A 72 3.75 7.98 -5.61
CA LEU A 72 4.42 6.87 -6.29
C LEU A 72 4.55 5.65 -5.38
N ASP A 73 4.89 5.87 -4.12
CA ASP A 73 4.99 4.85 -3.09
C ASP A 73 3.72 3.99 -3.00
N VAL A 74 2.57 4.65 -2.74
CA VAL A 74 1.29 3.96 -2.63
C VAL A 74 0.88 3.26 -3.94
N ILE A 75 1.25 3.83 -5.10
CA ILE A 75 0.98 3.19 -6.39
C ILE A 75 1.80 1.93 -6.59
N CYS A 76 3.11 1.97 -6.29
CA CYS A 76 3.96 0.79 -6.42
C CYS A 76 3.45 -0.35 -5.55
N ASP A 77 3.06 -0.02 -4.32
CA ASP A 77 2.45 -0.94 -3.36
C ASP A 77 1.14 -1.55 -3.86
N ASN A 78 0.19 -0.71 -4.31
CA ASN A 78 -1.08 -1.18 -4.88
C ASN A 78 -0.87 -2.04 -6.14
N LEU A 79 0.05 -1.65 -7.03
CA LEU A 79 0.36 -2.41 -8.24
C LEU A 79 0.97 -3.78 -7.91
N GLY A 80 1.93 -3.83 -6.99
CA GLY A 80 2.56 -5.08 -6.58
C GLY A 80 1.54 -6.08 -6.02
N ARG A 81 0.67 -5.63 -5.11
CA ARG A 81 -0.39 -6.48 -4.55
C ARG A 81 -1.45 -6.85 -5.58
N ALA A 82 -1.82 -5.94 -6.48
CA ALA A 82 -2.77 -6.24 -7.55
C ALA A 82 -2.26 -7.33 -8.49
N CYS A 83 -0.97 -7.27 -8.84
CA CYS A 83 -0.32 -8.33 -9.63
C CYS A 83 -0.32 -9.66 -8.87
N LEU A 84 0.03 -9.69 -7.58
CA LEU A 84 -0.04 -10.93 -6.78
C LEU A 84 -1.45 -11.51 -6.75
N TRP A 85 -2.47 -10.68 -6.51
CA TRP A 85 -3.87 -11.12 -6.52
C TRP A 85 -4.27 -11.72 -7.86
N HIS A 86 -3.94 -11.04 -8.95
CA HIS A 86 -4.22 -11.52 -10.30
C HIS A 86 -3.52 -12.85 -10.59
N LEU A 87 -2.21 -12.93 -10.34
CA LEU A 87 -1.38 -14.10 -10.62
C LEU A 87 -1.70 -15.30 -9.71
N SER A 88 -2.27 -15.07 -8.53
CA SER A 88 -2.73 -16.13 -7.62
C SER A 88 -3.97 -16.87 -8.10
N GLY A 89 -4.76 -16.28 -9.02
CA GLY A 89 -6.04 -16.84 -9.45
C GLY A 89 -7.13 -16.81 -8.37
N SER A 90 -6.93 -16.08 -7.27
CA SER A 90 -7.91 -15.96 -6.19
C SER A 90 -9.21 -15.32 -6.67
N ARG A 91 -10.35 -15.96 -6.38
CA ARG A 91 -11.69 -15.42 -6.67
C ARG A 91 -11.99 -14.11 -5.91
N LEU A 92 -11.33 -13.90 -4.76
CA LEU A 92 -11.46 -12.67 -3.97
C LEU A 92 -10.50 -11.57 -4.42
N GLY A 93 -9.51 -11.88 -5.28
CA GLY A 93 -8.51 -10.93 -5.75
C GLY A 93 -9.12 -9.65 -6.35
N PRO A 94 -10.06 -9.74 -7.32
CA PRO A 94 -10.69 -8.56 -7.90
C PRO A 94 -11.38 -7.66 -6.88
N LEU A 95 -11.99 -8.23 -5.83
CA LEU A 95 -12.64 -7.48 -4.76
C LEU A 95 -11.61 -6.66 -3.97
N PHE A 96 -10.53 -7.30 -3.49
CA PHE A 96 -9.50 -6.62 -2.72
C PHE A 96 -8.78 -5.55 -3.53
N VAL A 97 -8.45 -5.85 -4.78
CA VAL A 97 -7.83 -4.88 -5.70
C VAL A 97 -8.75 -3.67 -5.90
N SER A 98 -10.05 -3.89 -6.13
CA SER A 98 -11.01 -2.79 -6.31
C SER A 98 -11.09 -1.91 -5.07
N VAL A 99 -11.15 -2.50 -3.87
CA VAL A 99 -11.19 -1.74 -2.61
C VAL A 99 -9.90 -0.97 -2.38
N GLU A 100 -8.73 -1.55 -2.63
CA GLU A 100 -7.43 -0.88 -2.47
C GLU A 100 -7.29 0.35 -3.38
N TRP A 101 -7.79 0.25 -4.63
CA TRP A 101 -7.82 1.39 -5.56
C TRP A 101 -8.87 2.44 -5.18
N LEU A 102 -10.04 2.04 -4.68
CA LEU A 102 -11.05 2.97 -4.18
C LEU A 102 -10.55 3.71 -2.93
N ALA A 103 -9.89 3.01 -2.01
CA ALA A 103 -9.29 3.60 -0.82
C ALA A 103 -8.16 4.58 -1.19
N PHE A 104 -7.35 4.25 -2.20
CA PHE A 104 -6.37 5.18 -2.76
C PHE A 104 -7.05 6.42 -3.33
N ALA A 105 -8.08 6.27 -4.18
CA ALA A 105 -8.81 7.40 -4.77
C ALA A 105 -9.45 8.30 -3.70
N ALA A 106 -10.05 7.70 -2.67
CA ALA A 106 -10.60 8.39 -1.51
C ALA A 106 -9.53 9.23 -0.79
N ASN A 107 -8.35 8.65 -0.57
CA ASN A 107 -7.22 9.32 0.10
C ASN A 107 -6.61 10.46 -0.73
N GLN A 108 -6.69 10.40 -2.07
CA GLN A 108 -6.13 11.44 -2.93
C GLN A 108 -6.99 12.70 -3.07
N ARG A 109 -8.33 12.60 -2.89
CA ARG A 109 -9.28 13.69 -3.15
C ARG A 109 -8.91 15.03 -2.48
N ARG A 110 -8.42 15.01 -1.24
CA ARG A 110 -8.07 16.25 -0.48
C ARG A 110 -6.57 16.47 -0.27
N SER A 111 -5.73 15.56 -0.76
CA SER A 111 -4.27 15.73 -0.78
C SER A 111 -3.82 16.90 -1.70
N VAL A 112 -4.69 17.33 -2.62
CA VAL A 112 -4.40 18.31 -3.69
C VAL A 112 -4.39 19.77 -3.20
N ALA A 113 -5.01 20.10 -2.07
CA ALA A 113 -5.16 21.51 -1.63
C ALA A 113 -3.86 22.08 -1.00
N THR A 114 -3.43 21.53 0.14
CA THR A 114 -2.18 21.91 0.83
C THR A 114 -1.73 20.76 1.75
N ALA A 115 -0.45 20.72 2.12
CA ALA A 115 0.06 19.73 3.07
C ALA A 115 -0.64 19.79 4.44
N SER A 116 -1.01 20.99 4.91
CA SER A 116 -1.77 21.18 6.15
C SER A 116 -3.22 20.70 6.02
N ALA A 117 -3.89 20.96 4.89
CA ALA A 117 -5.23 20.43 4.61
C ALA A 117 -5.22 18.90 4.53
N ALA A 118 -4.20 18.30 3.90
CA ALA A 118 -4.04 16.85 3.83
C ALA A 118 -3.87 16.23 5.22
N ALA A 119 -3.06 16.85 6.09
CA ALA A 119 -2.87 16.38 7.47
C ALA A 119 -4.15 16.51 8.31
N ALA A 120 -4.87 17.63 8.21
CA ALA A 120 -6.13 17.84 8.90
C ALA A 120 -7.19 16.83 8.46
N TRP A 121 -7.26 16.53 7.15
CA TRP A 121 -8.17 15.54 6.59
C TRP A 121 -7.89 14.14 7.14
N LYS A 122 -6.63 13.67 7.14
CA LYS A 122 -6.27 12.37 7.71
C LYS A 122 -6.67 12.26 9.19
N SER A 123 -6.47 13.33 9.95
CA SER A 123 -6.90 13.40 11.35
C SER A 123 -8.43 13.33 11.50
N ASN A 124 -9.19 13.99 10.63
CA ASN A 124 -10.66 13.93 10.63
C ASN A 124 -11.15 12.49 10.36
N VAL A 125 -10.61 11.84 9.32
CA VAL A 125 -10.97 10.46 8.98
C VAL A 125 -10.72 9.54 10.17
N GLN A 126 -9.53 9.62 10.78
CA GLN A 126 -9.20 8.79 11.94
C GLN A 126 -10.07 9.10 13.16
N ARG A 127 -10.49 10.35 13.37
CA ARG A 127 -11.37 10.74 14.48
C ARG A 127 -12.80 10.20 14.34
N GLN A 128 -13.28 10.00 13.12
CA GLN A 128 -14.62 9.45 12.87
C GLN A 128 -14.64 7.92 12.86
N MET A 129 -13.48 7.26 12.91
CA MET A 129 -13.39 5.82 13.01
C MET A 129 -13.97 5.31 14.34
N PRO A 130 -14.65 4.15 14.34
CA PRO A 130 -14.98 3.44 15.57
C PRO A 130 -13.74 3.23 16.44
N GLY A 131 -13.87 3.35 17.76
CA GLY A 131 -12.72 3.33 18.68
C GLY A 131 -11.88 2.05 18.66
N TRP A 132 -12.43 0.91 18.19
CA TRP A 132 -11.66 -0.31 18.00
C TRP A 132 -10.82 -0.27 16.71
N LEU A 133 -11.28 0.45 15.68
CA LEU A 133 -10.62 0.56 14.37
C LEU A 133 -9.56 1.65 14.39
N SER A 134 -9.79 2.76 15.11
CA SER A 134 -8.79 3.82 15.25
C SER A 134 -7.50 3.32 15.93
N ARG A 135 -7.61 2.33 16.83
CA ARG A 135 -6.46 1.65 17.48
C ARG A 135 -5.50 0.99 16.49
N LEU A 136 -5.98 0.64 15.29
CA LEU A 136 -5.13 0.12 14.22
C LEU A 136 -3.95 1.06 13.92
N PHE A 137 -4.21 2.36 13.98
CA PHE A 137 -3.29 3.43 13.62
C PHE A 137 -2.45 3.93 14.81
N ASP A 138 -2.67 3.40 16.02
CA ASP A 138 -1.93 3.83 17.21
C ASP A 138 -0.43 3.63 17.02
N ASN A 139 0.35 4.63 17.45
CA ASN A 139 1.79 4.70 17.24
C ASN A 139 2.20 4.51 15.77
N GLY A 140 1.38 4.88 14.78
CA GLY A 140 1.73 4.71 13.36
C GLY A 140 1.85 3.24 12.94
N PHE A 141 0.88 2.42 13.35
CA PHE A 141 0.81 0.97 13.13
C PHE A 141 1.82 0.11 13.90
N TYR A 142 2.68 0.70 14.74
CA TYR A 142 3.59 -0.04 15.63
C TYR A 142 2.85 -0.60 16.86
N ASN A 143 1.84 -1.43 16.60
CA ASN A 143 1.02 -2.14 17.58
C ASN A 143 0.58 -3.51 17.01
N PRO A 144 0.12 -4.48 17.84
CA PRO A 144 -0.23 -5.83 17.34
C PRO A 144 -1.32 -5.85 16.26
N MET A 145 -2.33 -4.97 16.35
CA MET A 145 -3.40 -4.90 15.35
C MET A 145 -2.88 -4.33 14.02
N GLY A 146 -2.06 -3.27 14.08
CA GLY A 146 -1.38 -2.68 12.94
C GLY A 146 -0.46 -3.69 12.25
N ALA A 147 0.37 -4.40 13.01
CA ALA A 147 1.22 -5.46 12.49
C ALA A 147 0.42 -6.58 11.82
N LEU A 148 -0.67 -7.03 12.45
CA LEU A 148 -1.56 -8.05 11.87
C LEU A 148 -2.22 -7.55 10.58
N ALA A 149 -2.70 -6.31 10.54
CA ALA A 149 -3.31 -5.72 9.35
C ALA A 149 -2.31 -5.59 8.20
N MET A 150 -1.09 -5.10 8.47
CA MET A 150 -0.02 -5.01 7.47
C MET A 150 0.41 -6.39 6.98
N ALA A 151 0.55 -7.37 7.89
CA ALA A 151 0.84 -8.75 7.52
C ALA A 151 -0.26 -9.32 6.62
N GLY A 152 -1.53 -9.08 6.91
CA GLY A 152 -2.64 -9.52 6.06
C GLY A 152 -2.70 -8.79 4.72
N LEU A 153 -2.48 -7.47 4.70
CA LEU A 153 -2.52 -6.65 3.49
C LEU A 153 -1.45 -7.08 2.49
N PHE A 154 -0.20 -7.23 2.92
CA PHE A 154 0.93 -7.57 2.04
C PHE A 154 1.18 -9.08 1.92
N GLY A 155 0.97 -9.83 3.01
CA GLY A 155 1.32 -11.24 3.11
C GLY A 155 0.26 -12.18 2.54
N LEU A 156 -1.04 -11.86 2.64
CA LEU A 156 -2.11 -12.70 2.10
C LEU A 156 -2.03 -12.89 0.58
N PRO A 157 -1.89 -11.85 -0.27
CA PRO A 157 -1.79 -12.04 -1.72
C PRO A 157 -0.54 -12.86 -2.09
N MET A 158 0.57 -12.66 -1.38
CA MET A 158 1.80 -13.46 -1.56
C MET A 158 1.57 -14.93 -1.17
N ALA A 159 0.93 -15.18 -0.02
CA ALA A 159 0.63 -16.54 0.44
C ALA A 159 -0.24 -17.29 -0.58
N HIS A 160 -1.28 -16.64 -1.13
CA HIS A 160 -2.10 -17.23 -2.18
C HIS A 160 -1.33 -17.51 -3.46
N PHE A 161 -0.48 -16.58 -3.90
CA PHE A 161 0.39 -16.83 -5.05
C PHE A 161 1.29 -18.04 -4.83
N LEU A 162 1.99 -18.11 -3.69
CA LEU A 162 2.91 -19.21 -3.38
C LEU A 162 2.18 -20.55 -3.22
N LEU A 163 0.98 -20.56 -2.63
CA LEU A 163 0.14 -21.75 -2.53
C LEU A 163 -0.33 -22.22 -3.91
N ALA A 164 -0.81 -21.31 -4.75
CA ALA A 164 -1.28 -21.63 -6.10
C ALA A 164 -0.18 -22.21 -7.00
N ARG A 165 1.09 -21.86 -6.74
CA ARG A 165 2.26 -22.33 -7.48
C ARG A 165 3.05 -23.45 -6.77
N ALA A 166 2.55 -23.95 -5.63
CA ALA A 166 3.24 -24.95 -4.80
C ALA A 166 4.68 -24.56 -4.40
N MET A 167 4.92 -23.26 -4.17
CA MET A 167 6.24 -22.68 -3.90
C MET A 167 6.54 -22.46 -2.42
N LEU A 168 5.67 -22.90 -1.51
CA LEU A 168 5.92 -22.79 -0.07
C LEU A 168 7.09 -23.69 0.38
N PRO A 169 7.86 -23.30 1.42
CA PRO A 169 8.87 -24.16 2.01
C PRO A 169 8.31 -25.52 2.44
N GLY A 170 9.08 -26.59 2.24
CA GLY A 170 8.63 -27.97 2.48
C GLY A 170 8.14 -28.25 3.90
N PHE A 171 8.70 -27.58 4.92
CA PHE A 171 8.23 -27.72 6.32
C PHE A 171 6.85 -27.10 6.55
N ILE A 172 6.48 -26.06 5.78
CA ILE A 172 5.15 -25.46 5.81
C ILE A 172 4.18 -26.37 5.07
N LEU A 173 4.55 -26.85 3.88
CA LEU A 173 3.76 -27.80 3.10
C LEU A 173 3.45 -29.09 3.88
N GLY A 174 4.42 -29.58 4.67
CA GLY A 174 4.28 -30.79 5.48
C GLY A 174 3.39 -30.66 6.72
N CYS A 175 2.96 -29.45 7.11
CA CYS A 175 2.14 -29.22 8.29
C CYS A 175 0.85 -28.44 7.95
N PRO A 176 -0.27 -29.13 7.65
CA PRO A 176 -1.53 -28.48 7.32
C PRO A 176 -2.05 -27.55 8.42
N ALA A 177 -1.89 -27.91 9.69
CA ALA A 177 -2.31 -27.08 10.81
C ALA A 177 -1.60 -25.71 10.83
N LEU A 178 -0.30 -25.70 10.51
CA LEU A 178 0.48 -24.47 10.43
C LEU A 178 0.03 -23.60 9.25
N GLN A 179 -0.27 -24.22 8.09
CA GLN A 179 -0.80 -23.50 6.93
C GLN A 179 -2.14 -22.83 7.24
N TRP A 180 -3.08 -23.57 7.84
CA TRP A 180 -4.38 -23.03 8.21
C TRP A 180 -4.25 -21.91 9.25
N ALA A 181 -3.42 -22.09 10.28
CA ALA A 181 -3.18 -21.06 11.28
C ALA A 181 -2.59 -19.77 10.65
N ALA A 182 -1.60 -19.91 9.76
CA ALA A 182 -1.01 -18.79 9.05
C ALA A 182 -2.02 -18.08 8.14
N LEU A 183 -2.79 -18.82 7.35
CA LEU A 183 -3.84 -18.26 6.49
C LEU A 183 -4.92 -17.57 7.29
N THR A 184 -5.38 -18.16 8.41
CA THR A 184 -6.35 -17.52 9.30
C THR A 184 -5.82 -16.18 9.81
N ALA A 185 -4.57 -16.12 10.30
CA ALA A 185 -3.96 -14.88 10.74
C ALA A 185 -3.90 -13.82 9.61
N LEU A 186 -3.47 -14.23 8.40
CA LEU A 186 -3.40 -13.33 7.25
C LEU A 186 -4.78 -12.83 6.81
N TYR A 187 -5.80 -13.69 6.80
CA TYR A 187 -7.18 -13.28 6.50
C TYR A 187 -7.73 -12.34 7.58
N THR A 188 -7.50 -12.61 8.86
CA THR A 188 -7.90 -11.70 9.95
C THR A 188 -7.24 -10.33 9.75
N GLY A 189 -5.95 -10.30 9.44
CA GLY A 189 -5.23 -9.08 9.08
C GLY A 189 -5.85 -8.35 7.89
N ARG A 190 -6.15 -9.07 6.80
CA ARG A 190 -6.73 -8.46 5.60
C ARG A 190 -8.12 -7.89 5.87
N LEU A 191 -8.92 -8.54 6.71
CA LEU A 191 -10.23 -8.03 7.12
C LEU A 191 -10.14 -6.78 7.99
N LEU A 192 -9.12 -6.66 8.85
CA LEU A 192 -8.85 -5.43 9.59
C LEU A 192 -8.47 -4.28 8.65
N ALA A 193 -7.56 -4.53 7.70
CA ALA A 193 -7.22 -3.55 6.67
C ALA A 193 -8.45 -3.16 5.82
N LEU A 194 -9.28 -4.15 5.45
CA LEU A 194 -10.52 -3.94 4.70
C LEU A 194 -11.49 -3.01 5.45
N ALA A 195 -11.65 -3.20 6.77
CA ALA A 195 -12.51 -2.33 7.57
C ALA A 195 -12.02 -0.88 7.56
N ALA A 196 -10.70 -0.66 7.64
CA ALA A 196 -10.11 0.68 7.55
C ALA A 196 -10.31 1.31 6.16
N GLU A 197 -10.10 0.52 5.09
CA GLU A 197 -10.32 0.94 3.70
C GLU A 197 -11.77 1.34 3.45
N LEU A 198 -12.73 0.50 3.87
CA LEU A 198 -14.16 0.76 3.71
C LEU A 198 -14.61 1.99 4.51
N HIS A 199 -14.07 2.20 5.71
CA HIS A 199 -14.37 3.41 6.47
C HIS A 199 -13.85 4.67 5.77
N CYS A 200 -12.63 4.63 5.20
CA CYS A 200 -12.07 5.73 4.43
C CYS A 200 -12.93 6.07 3.20
N ILE A 201 -13.38 5.03 2.48
CA ILE A 201 -14.27 5.19 1.32
C ILE A 201 -15.61 5.80 1.74
N TRP A 202 -16.21 5.26 2.81
CA TRP A 202 -17.49 5.76 3.32
C TRP A 202 -17.40 7.21 3.77
N PHE A 203 -16.34 7.58 4.50
CA PHE A 203 -16.11 8.96 4.93
C PHE A 203 -16.12 9.93 3.74
N VAL A 204 -15.48 9.56 2.63
CA VAL A 204 -15.46 10.41 1.42
C VAL A 204 -16.84 10.52 0.77
N ILE A 205 -17.63 9.44 0.78
CA ILE A 205 -19.00 9.46 0.26
C ILE A 205 -19.90 10.35 1.13
N ASP A 206 -19.80 10.24 2.45
CA ASP A 206 -20.58 11.04 3.40
C ASP A 206 -20.26 12.54 3.28
N ASP A 207 -18.97 12.86 3.18
CA ASP A 207 -18.48 14.21 2.94
C ASP A 207 -18.98 14.79 1.61
N LEU A 208 -18.99 13.99 0.55
CA LEU A 208 -19.57 14.34 -0.76
C LEU A 208 -21.05 14.71 -0.66
N VAL A 209 -21.83 13.82 -0.05
CA VAL A 209 -23.28 14.02 0.11
C VAL A 209 -23.55 15.28 0.95
N THR A 210 -22.73 15.53 1.97
CA THR A 210 -22.83 16.72 2.80
C THR A 210 -22.48 18.01 2.03
N GLU A 211 -21.44 17.99 1.18
CA GLU A 211 -21.08 19.10 0.29
C GLU A 211 -22.22 19.44 -0.69
N ASP A 212 -22.84 18.43 -1.29
CA ASP A 212 -23.95 18.60 -2.24
C ASP A 212 -25.22 19.15 -1.55
N GLN A 213 -25.51 18.72 -0.32
CA GLN A 213 -26.65 19.22 0.45
C GLN A 213 -26.47 20.67 0.94
N GLN A 214 -25.23 21.15 1.03
CA GLN A 214 -24.89 22.52 1.45
C GLN A 214 -24.73 23.48 0.27
N SER A 215 -24.68 22.96 -0.96
CA SER A 215 -24.61 23.75 -2.18
C SER A 215 -26.02 24.27 -2.53
N PRO A 216 -26.20 25.59 -2.73
CA PRO A 216 -27.51 26.22 -2.93
C PRO A 216 -28.21 25.83 -4.24
#